data_AF-A0A955ULN8-F1
#
_entry.id   AF-A0A955ULN8-F1
#
_cell.length_a   1.000
_cell.length_b   1.000
_cell.length_c   1.000
_cell.angle_alpha   90.00
_cell.angle_beta   90.00
_cell.angle_gamma   90.00
#
_symmetry.space_group_name_H-M   'P 1'
#
loop_
_entity.id
_entity.type
_entity.pdbx_description
1 polymer ?
#
loop_
_entity_poly.entity_id
_entity_poly.type
_entity_poly.pdbx_seq_one_letter_code
_entity_poly.pdbx_strand_id
1 'polypeptide(L)'
;MATRAGGARGAELIEAHSRAAARLLRSGYDMTNHAVASGAHAQALDADFIPRFGIAGPIDEALARFGALRDLGLGFVRIVPGSRDMPGEVAARSIQALGRVVSKLGGGRA
;
A
#
# COMPACT_ATOMS: atom_id res chain seq x y z
N MET A 1 -8.67 -34.71 7.30
CA MET A 1 -9.50 -33.50 7.52
C MET A 1 -8.93 -32.76 8.72
N ALA A 2 -7.93 -31.90 8.49
CA ALA A 2 -7.26 -31.12 9.53
C ALA A 2 -7.91 -29.74 9.64
N THR A 3 -8.22 -29.36 10.88
CA THR A 3 -9.04 -28.22 11.28
C THR A 3 -8.38 -26.86 11.00
N ARG A 4 -9.10 -25.98 10.27
CA ARG A 4 -8.81 -24.54 10.02
C ARG A 4 -8.96 -23.65 11.27
N ALA A 5 -8.53 -24.10 12.45
CA ALA A 5 -8.69 -23.32 13.69
C ALA A 5 -7.75 -22.09 13.76
N GLY A 6 -6.66 -22.06 12.99
CA GLY A 6 -5.72 -20.93 12.96
C GLY A 6 -6.15 -19.71 12.15
N GLY A 7 -7.07 -19.88 11.18
CA GLY A 7 -7.40 -18.83 10.20
C GLY A 7 -8.23 -17.68 10.76
N ALA A 8 -9.24 -17.98 11.58
CA ALA A 8 -10.12 -16.97 12.16
C ALA A 8 -9.40 -16.09 13.18
N ARG A 9 -8.57 -16.70 14.04
CA ARG A 9 -7.78 -15.98 15.05
C ARG A 9 -6.70 -15.10 14.42
N GLY A 10 -6.08 -15.54 13.32
CA GLY A 10 -5.14 -14.72 12.56
C GLY A 10 -5.81 -13.51 11.91
N ALA A 11 -6.98 -13.68 11.30
CA ALA A 11 -7.74 -12.58 10.71
C ALA A 11 -8.17 -11.55 11.76
N GLU A 12 -8.62 -12.00 12.93
CA GLU A 12 -9.02 -11.14 14.05
C GLU A 12 -7.85 -10.33 14.63
N LEU A 13 -6.67 -10.94 14.76
CA LEU A 13 -5.44 -10.25 15.20
C LEU A 13 -5.00 -9.17 14.19
N ILE A 14 -5.03 -9.50 12.89
CA ILE A 14 -4.71 -8.53 11.83
C ILE A 14 -5.70 -7.36 11.84
N GLU A 15 -6.98 -7.63 12.09
CA GLU A 15 -8.00 -6.59 12.18
C GLU A 15 -7.83 -5.72 13.43
N ALA A 16 -7.43 -6.31 14.57
CA ALA A 16 -7.11 -5.59 15.80
C ALA A 16 -5.91 -4.65 15.62
N HIS A 17 -4.81 -5.13 15.00
CA HIS A 17 -3.66 -4.30 14.66
C HIS A 17 -4.04 -3.16 13.71
N SER A 18 -4.85 -3.46 12.68
CA SER A 18 -5.31 -2.43 11.75
C SER A 18 -6.14 -1.34 12.42
N ARG A 19 -7.02 -1.72 13.35
CA ARG A 19 -7.79 -0.76 14.15
C ARG A 19 -6.88 0.10 15.04
N ALA A 20 -5.86 -0.49 15.67
CA ALA A 20 -4.93 0.25 16.51
C ALA A 20 -4.13 1.28 15.69
N ALA A 21 -3.55 0.87 14.56
CA ALA A 21 -2.83 1.73 13.64
C ALA A 21 -3.72 2.88 13.13
N ALA A 22 -4.96 2.58 12.70
CA ALA A 22 -5.90 3.61 12.25
C ALA A 22 -6.26 4.63 13.35
N ARG A 23 -6.42 4.19 14.61
CA ARG A 23 -6.66 5.09 15.75
C ARG A 23 -5.46 6.00 16.01
N LEU A 24 -4.25 5.43 16.00
CA LEU A 24 -3.01 6.19 16.18
C LEU A 24 -2.83 7.23 15.07
N LEU A 25 -3.05 6.83 13.81
CA LEU A 25 -3.03 7.77 12.68
C LEU A 25 -4.06 8.89 12.84
N ARG A 26 -5.25 8.60 13.36
CA ARG A 26 -6.29 9.64 13.54
C ARG A 26 -5.94 10.65 14.63
N SER A 27 -5.41 10.21 15.77
CA SER A 27 -5.19 11.08 16.93
C SER A 27 -3.76 11.62 17.05
N GLY A 28 -2.79 10.97 16.42
CA GLY A 28 -1.36 11.24 16.60
C GLY A 28 -0.61 11.42 15.29
N TYR A 29 -1.28 11.87 14.22
CA TYR A 29 -0.60 12.16 12.97
C TYR A 29 0.42 13.29 13.14
N ASP A 30 1.70 12.99 12.96
CA ASP A 30 2.77 13.97 13.00
C ASP A 30 2.83 14.74 11.67
N MET A 31 2.23 15.94 11.68
CA MET A 31 2.24 16.84 10.53
C MET A 31 3.60 17.51 10.28
N THR A 32 4.46 17.64 11.29
CA THR A 32 5.81 18.21 11.13
C THR A 32 6.65 17.30 10.23
N ASN A 33 6.57 16.00 10.48
CA ASN A 33 7.22 14.97 9.66
C ASN A 33 6.28 14.38 8.60
N HIS A 34 5.34 15.17 8.07
CA HIS A 34 4.40 14.69 7.04
C HIS A 34 5.12 14.02 5.86
N ALA A 35 4.62 12.83 5.50
CA ALA A 35 5.15 11.99 4.43
C ALA A 35 6.62 11.57 4.61
N VAL A 36 7.18 11.59 5.83
CA VAL A 36 8.53 11.11 6.13
C VAL A 36 8.43 9.67 6.65
N ALA A 37 9.18 8.73 6.06
CA ALA A 37 9.15 7.31 6.43
C ALA A 37 9.60 7.08 7.87
N SER A 38 10.58 7.85 8.34
CA SER A 38 11.04 7.81 9.74
C SER A 38 10.08 8.47 10.75
N GLY A 39 8.99 9.12 10.29
CA GLY A 39 8.00 9.73 11.17
C GLY A 39 7.24 8.71 12.02
N ALA A 40 6.89 9.07 13.25
CA ALA A 40 6.23 8.16 14.20
C ALA A 40 4.92 7.56 13.65
N HIS A 41 4.16 8.34 12.88
CA HIS A 41 2.92 7.89 12.24
C HIS A 41 3.17 6.85 11.13
N ALA A 42 4.31 6.92 10.43
CA ALA A 42 4.68 5.96 9.39
C ALA A 42 5.21 4.66 10.02
N GLN A 43 5.99 4.76 11.11
CA GLN A 43 6.49 3.61 11.86
C GLN A 43 5.38 2.81 12.57
N ALA A 44 4.19 3.40 12.73
CA ALA A 44 3.01 2.71 13.23
C ALA A 44 2.36 1.76 12.20
N LEU A 45 2.77 1.81 10.92
CA LEU A 45 2.20 1.00 9.85
C LEU A 45 3.07 -0.23 9.65
N ASP A 46 2.56 -1.39 10.06
CA ASP A 46 3.27 -2.65 9.90
C ASP A 46 3.05 -3.28 8.51
N ALA A 47 3.77 -4.37 8.26
CA ALA A 47 3.69 -5.12 7.02
C ALA A 47 2.33 -5.79 6.78
N ASP A 48 1.46 -5.89 7.79
CA ASP A 48 0.11 -6.44 7.66
C ASP A 48 -0.92 -5.35 7.31
N PHE A 49 -0.69 -4.12 7.77
CA PHE A 49 -1.53 -2.95 7.51
C PHE A 49 -1.33 -2.40 6.10
N ILE A 50 -0.07 -2.20 5.70
CA ILE A 50 0.30 -1.58 4.42
C ILE A 50 -0.38 -2.25 3.21
N PRO A 51 -0.32 -3.58 3.00
CA PRO A 51 -0.90 -4.20 1.80
C PRO A 51 -2.43 -4.18 1.77
N ARG A 52 -3.09 -3.82 2.87
CA ARG A 52 -4.54 -3.70 2.98
C ARG A 52 -5.07 -2.39 2.40
N PHE A 53 -4.28 -1.33 2.51
CA PHE A 53 -4.67 0.04 2.12
C PHE A 53 -3.75 0.65 1.06
N GLY A 54 -2.63 -0.01 0.75
CA GLY A 54 -1.66 0.41 -0.24
C GLY A 54 -1.27 -0.74 -1.17
N ILE A 55 -0.66 -0.36 -2.30
CA ILE A 55 -0.03 -1.29 -3.22
C ILE A 55 1.48 -1.17 -3.00
N ALA A 56 2.03 -2.05 -2.17
CA ALA A 56 3.45 -2.13 -1.87
C ALA A 56 3.90 -3.58 -2.01
N GLY A 57 4.91 -3.84 -2.83
CA GLY A 57 5.38 -5.20 -3.11
C GLY A 57 5.97 -5.36 -4.51
N PRO A 58 6.20 -6.62 -4.94
CA PRO A 58 6.70 -6.94 -6.28
C PRO A 58 5.81 -6.38 -7.40
N ILE A 59 6.41 -6.15 -8.57
CA ILE A 59 5.71 -5.58 -9.73
C ILE A 59 4.48 -6.39 -10.18
N ASP A 60 4.50 -7.71 -10.03
CA ASP A 60 3.39 -8.58 -10.45
C ASP A 60 2.17 -8.40 -9.54
N GLU A 61 2.39 -8.17 -8.23
CA GLU A 61 1.34 -7.84 -7.27
C GLU A 61 0.73 -6.46 -7.58
N ALA A 62 1.57 -5.49 -7.94
CA ALA A 62 1.11 -4.19 -8.38
C ALA A 62 0.25 -4.28 -9.66
N LEU A 63 0.68 -5.05 -10.66
CA LEU A 63 -0.07 -5.27 -11.90
C LEU A 63 -1.43 -5.90 -11.63
N ALA A 64 -1.50 -6.93 -10.78
CA ALA A 64 -2.75 -7.57 -10.42
C ALA A 64 -3.71 -6.61 -9.71
N ARG A 65 -3.23 -5.84 -8.72
CA ARG A 65 -4.07 -4.90 -7.97
C ARG A 65 -4.53 -3.70 -8.81
N PHE A 66 -3.64 -3.09 -9.59
CA PHE A 66 -4.04 -2.01 -10.49
C PHE A 66 -4.97 -2.50 -11.61
N GLY A 67 -4.81 -3.75 -12.08
CA GLY A 67 -5.77 -4.40 -12.97
C GLY A 67 -7.16 -4.50 -12.36
N ALA A 68 -7.25 -5.00 -11.13
CA ALA A 68 -8.52 -5.05 -10.39
C ALA A 68 -9.15 -3.65 -10.20
N LEU A 69 -8.34 -2.63 -9.89
CA LEU A 69 -8.83 -1.24 -9.80
C LEU A 69 -9.38 -0.71 -11.13
N ARG A 70 -8.71 -1.00 -12.26
CA ARG A 70 -9.20 -0.65 -13.60
C ARG A 70 -10.53 -1.35 -13.90
N ASP A 71 -10.64 -2.63 -13.55
CA ASP A 71 -11.82 -3.44 -13.86
C ASP A 71 -13.06 -3.00 -13.05
N LEU A 72 -12.88 -2.24 -11.97
CA LEU A 72 -13.96 -1.51 -11.28
C LEU A 72 -14.50 -0.29 -12.07
N GLY A 73 -13.88 0.07 -13.21
CA GLY A 73 -14.23 1.23 -14.01
C GLY A 73 -13.56 2.53 -13.58
N LEU A 74 -12.49 2.47 -12.77
CA LEU A 74 -11.73 3.65 -12.39
C LEU A 74 -10.94 4.20 -13.58
N GLY A 75 -11.33 5.37 -14.09
CA GLY A 75 -10.66 6.04 -15.20
C GLY A 75 -9.38 6.80 -14.81
N PHE A 76 -9.14 7.02 -13.52
CA PHE A 76 -7.98 7.77 -13.04
C PHE A 76 -7.55 7.32 -11.63
N VAL A 77 -6.24 7.20 -11.41
CA VAL A 77 -5.64 6.92 -10.11
C VAL A 77 -4.44 7.84 -9.89
N ARG A 78 -4.41 8.54 -8.75
CA ARG A 78 -3.23 9.30 -8.32
C ARG A 78 -2.35 8.41 -7.44
N ILE A 79 -1.06 8.33 -7.78
CA ILE A 79 -0.09 7.53 -7.05
C ILE A 79 0.91 8.46 -6.36
N VAL A 80 1.15 8.24 -5.07
CA VAL A 80 2.26 8.84 -4.33
C VAL A 80 3.36 7.78 -4.26
N PRO A 81 4.47 7.93 -5.02
CA PRO A 81 5.40 6.83 -5.28
C PRO A 81 6.32 6.48 -4.10
N GLY A 82 6.30 7.26 -3.02
CA GLY A 82 7.05 7.01 -1.79
C GLY A 82 7.04 8.20 -0.83
N SER A 83 7.86 8.11 0.21
CA SER A 83 8.04 9.15 1.23
C SER A 83 8.92 10.30 0.72
N ARG A 84 8.87 11.45 1.41
CA ARG A 84 9.67 12.65 1.15
C ARG A 84 11.17 12.43 1.39
N ASP A 85 11.51 11.54 2.31
CA ASP A 85 12.88 11.13 2.65
C ASP A 85 13.33 9.86 1.91
N MET A 86 12.58 9.41 0.90
CA MET A 86 12.94 8.25 0.10
C MET A 86 14.29 8.47 -0.62
N PRO A 87 15.24 7.52 -0.53
CA PRO A 87 16.51 7.62 -1.26
C PRO A 87 16.28 7.73 -2.77
N GLY A 88 17.10 8.54 -3.45
CA GLY A 88 16.91 8.87 -4.86
C GLY A 88 16.94 7.65 -5.78
N GLU A 89 17.81 6.68 -5.50
CA GLU A 89 17.91 5.43 -6.25
C GLU A 89 16.68 4.53 -6.06
N VAL A 90 16.06 4.56 -4.88
CA VAL A 90 14.81 3.84 -4.60
C VAL A 90 13.66 4.51 -5.33
N ALA A 91 13.61 5.85 -5.30
CA ALA A 91 12.62 6.65 -6.03
C ALA A 91 12.67 6.36 -7.54
N ALA A 92 13.86 6.38 -8.13
CA ALA A 92 14.05 6.10 -9.55
C ALA A 92 13.56 4.70 -9.94
N ARG A 93 13.91 3.68 -9.16
CA ARG A 93 13.45 2.29 -9.40
C ARG A 93 11.93 2.16 -9.25
N SER A 94 11.34 2.79 -8.23
CA SER A 94 9.89 2.80 -7.99
C SER A 94 9.14 3.44 -9.16
N ILE A 95 9.58 4.62 -9.61
CA ILE A 95 8.98 5.33 -10.75
C ILE A 95 9.10 4.51 -12.05
N GLN A 96 10.26 3.90 -12.31
CA GLN A 96 10.42 3.02 -13.47
C GLN A 96 9.49 1.79 -13.42
N ALA A 97 9.30 1.20 -12.24
CA ALA A 97 8.39 0.08 -12.05
C ALA A 97 6.92 0.51 -12.30
N LEU A 98 6.51 1.67 -11.79
CA LEU A 98 5.19 2.26 -12.09
C LEU A 98 4.99 2.53 -13.58
N GLY A 99 6.02 2.98 -14.28
CA GLY A 99 5.98 3.13 -15.75
C GLY A 99 5.62 1.82 -16.45
N ARG A 100 6.17 0.68 -15.99
CA ARG A 100 5.83 -0.65 -16.53
C ARG A 100 4.37 -1.04 -16.25
N VAL A 101 3.82 -0.65 -15.10
CA VAL A 101 2.40 -0.85 -14.78
C VAL A 101 1.54 -0.08 -15.78
N VAL A 102 1.82 1.20 -15.97
CA VAL A 102 1.09 2.06 -16.92
C VAL A 102 1.19 1.51 -18.34
N SER A 103 2.38 1.11 -18.81
CA SER A 103 2.54 0.53 -20.15
C SER A 103 1.75 -0.77 -20.35
N LYS A 104 1.64 -1.62 -19.31
CA LYS A 104 0.91 -2.89 -19.40
C LYS A 104 -0.61 -2.74 -19.27
N LEU A 105 -1.08 -1.80 -18.45
CA LEU A 105 -2.51 -1.65 -18.14
C LEU A 105 -3.19 -0.49 -18.88
N GLY A 106 -2.44 0.53 -19.29
CA GLY A 106 -2.93 1.74 -19.97
C GLY A 106 -3.31 1.53 -21.44
N GLY A 107 -3.25 0.30 -21.95
CA GLY A 107 -3.67 -0.07 -23.30
C GLY A 107 -5.18 -0.27 -23.49
N GLY A 108 -6.01 0.09 -22.51
CA GLY A 108 -7.48 0.06 -22.63
C GLY A 108 -7.98 1.28 -23.39
N ARG A 109 -8.65 1.05 -24.52
CA ARG A 109 -9.24 2.07 -25.41
C ARG A 109 -9.99 3.17 -24.65
N ALA A 110 -9.70 4.42 -25.01
CA ALA A 110 -10.63 5.54 -24.87
C ALA A 110 -11.84 5.34 -25.78
#